data_AF-A0A1G2RP34-F1
#
_entry.id   AF-A0A1G2RP34-F1
#
_cell.length_a   1.000
_cell.length_b   1.000
_cell.length_c   1.000
_cell.angle_alpha   90.00
_cell.angle_beta   90.00
_cell.angle_gamma   90.00
#
_symmetry.space_group_name_H-M   'P 1'
#
loop_
_entity.id
_entity.type
_entity.pdbx_description
1 polymer ?
#
loop_
_entity_poly.entity_id
_entity_poly.type
_entity_poly.pdbx_seq_one_letter_code
_entity_poly.pdbx_strand_id
1 'polypeptide(L)'
;MLDQQLPPLPSQPQRSQPLQEKKELFQREEVRTMKKDTAKLQEEEAFKERERLSHLKTEDEMKKEVERIEKLKKEEEEKMFTKTETLEKVRSEIKTGEADKVAQQAKADEKAMAEEAARTKPPKPTYRLPFSLPRKPTFVDKFFSRAVVLGIMIALWGIILTFWYWYFIARPKGEQTTAPVTPPTETSTLPIEPPPTETSTLPIEPPPTETSTLPIEPPLLSPAIFRVNAENTIEFSSVGELPNLLTQAVQQYGGEDQFTRLALKNVERNVYLTTQEFFQAFQIQTPEGLGAQLSPDMTLFFYTSIIANRLGFMARITYPALDVKSWEPTLEQDTQYLFALLGKKEPSKDAAFRQTKYKNVTFRYISYPSINFGLVWSSVNLKSAETEEVQPYFILTSSGESMMRVIDRLADQIVP
;
A
#
# COMPACT_ATOMS: atom_id res chain seq x y z
N MET A 1 48.14 116.34 -7.44
CA MET A 1 46.98 115.52 -7.01
C MET A 1 47.05 114.25 -7.87
N LEU A 2 47.92 113.28 -7.60
CA LEU A 2 48.00 112.39 -6.43
C LEU A 2 46.62 111.79 -6.09
N ASP A 3 46.32 110.62 -6.67
CA ASP A 3 46.22 109.39 -5.89
C ASP A 3 46.34 108.18 -6.84
N GLN A 4 47.46 107.49 -6.73
CA GLN A 4 47.76 106.23 -7.42
C GLN A 4 47.68 105.13 -6.36
N GLN A 5 46.56 104.41 -6.33
CA GLN A 5 46.33 103.34 -5.37
C GLN A 5 46.57 102.00 -6.07
N LEU A 6 47.79 101.47 -5.91
CA LEU A 6 48.06 100.05 -6.20
C LEU A 6 47.50 99.18 -5.06
N PRO A 7 46.78 98.09 -5.36
CA PRO A 7 46.44 97.07 -4.37
C PRO A 7 47.65 96.17 -4.05
N PRO A 8 47.79 95.65 -2.81
CA PRO A 8 48.81 94.68 -2.47
C PRO A 8 48.47 93.25 -2.97
N LEU A 9 49.53 92.45 -3.16
CA LEU A 9 49.54 91.08 -3.68
C LEU A 9 48.58 90.10 -2.98
N PRO A 10 48.08 89.07 -3.70
CA PRO A 10 47.39 87.93 -3.10
C PRO A 10 48.39 86.99 -2.41
N SER A 11 48.14 86.68 -1.14
CA SER A 11 48.78 85.59 -0.40
C SER A 11 48.38 84.22 -0.97
N GLN A 12 49.36 83.34 -1.14
CA GLN A 12 49.20 81.97 -1.63
C GLN A 12 48.28 81.07 -0.77
N PRO A 13 47.74 79.99 -1.37
CA PRO A 13 46.70 79.14 -0.78
C PRO A 13 47.22 78.12 0.25
N GLN A 14 46.42 77.87 1.29
CA GLN A 14 46.60 76.76 2.22
C GLN A 14 46.48 75.41 1.50
N ARG A 15 47.60 74.70 1.35
CA ARG A 15 47.70 73.36 0.75
C ARG A 15 48.00 72.30 1.81
N SER A 16 47.06 72.04 2.72
CA SER A 16 47.25 71.00 3.75
C SER A 16 46.01 70.21 4.18
N GLN A 17 44.81 70.47 3.65
CA GLN A 17 43.58 69.83 4.14
C GLN A 17 43.17 68.44 3.55
N PRO A 18 43.58 67.98 2.34
CA PRO A 18 43.02 66.73 1.79
C PRO A 18 43.67 65.43 2.32
N LEU A 19 44.78 65.50 3.06
CA LEU A 19 45.54 64.32 3.53
C LEU A 19 45.15 63.88 4.94
N GLN A 20 44.62 64.78 5.77
CA GLN A 20 44.14 64.48 7.12
C GLN A 20 42.75 63.83 7.07
N GLU A 21 41.81 64.36 6.28
CA GLU A 21 40.47 63.78 6.12
C GLU A 21 40.50 62.35 5.57
N LYS A 22 41.40 62.06 4.64
CA LYS A 22 41.56 60.72 4.08
C LYS A 22 42.09 59.71 5.12
N LYS A 23 43.02 60.13 5.99
CA LYS A 23 43.52 59.28 7.10
C LYS A 23 42.44 59.01 8.14
N GLU A 24 41.61 60.00 8.46
CA GLU A 24 40.50 59.81 9.40
C GLU A 24 39.41 58.89 8.85
N LEU A 25 39.13 58.94 7.54
CA LEU A 25 38.19 58.00 6.90
C LEU A 25 38.70 56.56 6.94
N PHE A 26 39.97 56.31 6.63
CA PHE A 26 40.56 54.97 6.73
C PHE A 26 40.52 54.43 8.17
N GLN A 27 40.83 55.26 9.18
CA GLN A 27 40.75 54.85 10.58
C GLN A 27 39.31 54.53 11.02
N ARG A 28 38.31 55.28 10.53
CA ARG A 28 36.89 54.99 10.83
C ARG A 28 36.40 53.72 10.15
N GLU A 29 36.89 53.43 8.95
CA GLU A 29 36.53 52.23 8.19
C GLU A 29 37.16 50.97 8.80
N GLU A 30 38.43 51.02 9.19
CA GLU A 30 39.12 49.94 9.91
C GLU A 30 38.49 49.65 11.29
N VAL A 31 38.09 50.68 12.04
CA VAL A 31 37.37 50.49 13.31
C VAL A 31 36.00 49.85 13.07
N ARG A 32 35.36 50.11 11.93
CA ARG A 32 34.04 49.54 11.61
C ARG A 32 34.14 48.09 11.13
N THR A 33 35.19 47.73 10.38
CA THR A 33 35.45 46.34 9.98
C THR A 33 35.86 45.50 11.19
N MET A 34 36.77 46.01 12.04
CA MET A 34 37.16 45.34 13.28
C MET A 34 35.97 45.12 14.23
N LYS A 35 35.11 46.12 14.42
CA LYS A 35 33.89 45.96 15.25
C LYS A 35 32.92 44.91 14.71
N LYS A 36 32.85 44.76 13.37
CA LYS A 36 32.01 43.77 12.72
C LYS A 36 32.58 42.36 12.88
N ASP A 37 33.91 42.23 12.83
CA ASP A 37 34.59 40.95 13.01
C ASP A 37 34.55 40.51 14.49
N THR A 38 34.65 41.43 15.44
CA THR A 38 34.44 41.12 16.87
C THR A 38 33.00 40.71 17.17
N ALA A 39 32.02 41.33 16.52
CA ALA A 39 30.61 40.96 16.69
C ALA A 39 30.32 39.56 16.12
N LYS A 40 30.90 39.22 14.96
CA LYS A 40 30.79 37.88 14.38
C LYS A 40 31.44 36.81 15.25
N LEU A 41 32.61 37.09 15.83
CA LEU A 41 33.26 36.17 16.78
C LEU A 41 32.41 35.92 18.03
N GLN A 42 31.79 36.96 18.59
CA GLN A 42 30.87 36.83 19.73
C GLN A 42 29.59 36.07 19.38
N GLU A 43 29.05 36.25 18.17
CA GLU A 43 27.88 35.51 17.70
C GLU A 43 28.20 34.03 17.47
N GLU A 44 29.39 33.72 16.96
CA GLU A 44 29.85 32.34 16.75
C GLU A 44 30.15 31.63 18.09
N GLU A 45 30.72 32.34 19.07
CA GLU A 45 30.89 31.83 20.43
C GLU A 45 29.54 31.61 21.14
N ALA A 46 28.60 32.56 21.04
CA ALA A 46 27.26 32.41 21.59
C ALA A 46 26.46 31.27 20.92
N PHE A 47 26.68 31.03 19.62
CA PHE A 47 26.09 29.90 18.91
C PHE A 47 26.68 28.57 19.40
N LYS A 48 28.00 28.47 19.55
CA LYS A 48 28.68 27.30 20.12
C LYS A 48 28.30 27.06 21.59
N GLU A 49 28.05 28.10 22.36
CA GLU A 49 27.58 28.00 23.75
C GLU A 49 26.12 27.53 23.83
N ARG A 50 25.25 28.01 22.92
CA ARG A 50 23.87 27.49 22.77
C ARG A 50 23.84 26.04 22.27
N GLU A 51 24.74 25.66 21.39
CA GLU A 51 24.87 24.28 20.91
C GLU A 51 25.32 23.35 22.04
N ARG A 52 26.28 23.78 22.87
CA ARG A 52 26.68 23.07 24.10
C ARG A 52 25.56 22.97 25.14
N LEU A 53 24.75 24.02 25.29
CA LEU A 53 23.57 24.01 26.17
C LEU A 53 22.43 23.15 25.62
N SER A 54 22.29 23.02 24.31
CA SER A 54 21.28 22.16 23.68
C SER A 54 21.62 20.66 23.77
N HIS A 55 22.90 20.33 23.88
CA HIS A 55 23.39 18.96 24.07
C HIS A 55 23.43 18.50 25.53
N LEU A 56 23.22 19.41 26.50
CA LEU A 56 23.03 19.06 27.91
C LEU A 56 21.53 19.06 28.24
N LYS A 57 20.81 18.07 27.69
CA LYS A 57 19.49 17.70 28.20
C LYS A 57 19.68 17.17 29.62
N THR A 58 19.28 17.94 30.63
CA THR A 58 19.50 17.62 32.05
C THR A 58 19.02 16.20 32.34
N GLU A 59 19.78 15.41 33.11
CA GLU A 59 19.42 14.02 33.45
C GLU A 59 18.00 13.90 34.03
N ASP A 60 17.52 14.93 34.71
CA ASP A 60 16.16 15.02 35.26
C ASP A 60 15.06 15.08 34.19
N GLU A 61 15.31 15.71 33.04
CA GLU A 61 14.34 15.71 31.93
C GLU A 61 14.33 14.37 31.19
N MET A 62 15.48 13.70 31.04
CA MET A 62 15.52 12.36 30.48
C MET A 62 14.85 11.33 31.39
N LYS A 63 15.08 11.39 32.71
CA LYS A 63 14.40 10.51 33.67
C LYS A 63 12.88 10.73 33.65
N LYS A 64 12.44 11.98 33.58
CA LYS A 64 11.01 12.33 33.52
C LYS A 64 10.36 11.92 32.20
N GLU A 65 11.09 11.93 31.09
CA GLU A 65 10.60 11.47 29.80
C GLU A 65 10.55 9.93 29.72
N VAL A 66 11.55 9.23 30.25
CA VAL A 66 11.54 7.76 30.38
C VAL A 66 10.38 7.31 31.26
N GLU A 67 10.12 7.97 32.39
CA GLU A 67 8.99 7.65 33.27
C GLU A 67 7.63 7.90 32.59
N ARG A 68 7.51 8.93 31.73
CA ARG A 68 6.29 9.14 30.93
C ARG A 68 6.11 8.06 29.87
N ILE A 69 7.18 7.69 29.17
CA ILE A 69 7.14 6.63 28.16
C ILE A 69 6.77 5.29 28.81
N GLU A 70 7.29 4.99 29.99
CA GLU A 70 6.97 3.78 30.73
C GLU A 70 5.52 3.74 31.23
N LYS A 71 4.98 4.89 31.70
CA LYS A 71 3.55 5.01 32.05
C LYS A 71 2.64 4.84 30.84
N LEU A 72 2.98 5.44 29.70
CA LEU A 72 2.22 5.28 28.46
C LEU A 72 2.25 3.83 27.96
N LYS A 73 3.41 3.17 28.03
CA LYS A 73 3.55 1.76 27.65
C LYS A 73 2.72 0.85 28.56
N LYS A 74 2.72 1.10 29.87
CA LYS A 74 1.92 0.32 30.84
C LYS A 74 0.41 0.53 30.64
N GLU A 75 -0.02 1.74 30.32
CA GLU A 75 -1.42 2.05 30.00
C GLU A 75 -1.86 1.43 28.67
N GLU A 76 -0.97 1.37 27.66
CA GLU A 76 -1.24 0.65 26.40
C GLU A 76 -1.29 -0.88 26.59
N GLU A 77 -0.41 -1.46 27.42
CA GLU A 77 -0.44 -2.88 27.75
C GLU A 77 -1.72 -3.27 28.50
N GLU A 78 -2.19 -2.44 29.44
CA GLU A 78 -3.45 -2.67 30.18
C GLU A 78 -4.69 -2.54 29.27
N LYS A 79 -4.67 -1.60 28.31
CA LYS A 79 -5.71 -1.46 27.27
C LYS A 79 -5.67 -2.60 26.26
N MET A 80 -4.49 -3.13 25.94
CA MET A 80 -4.34 -4.30 25.07
C MET A 80 -4.87 -5.55 25.75
N PHE A 81 -4.54 -5.77 27.03
CA PHE A 81 -4.99 -6.93 27.80
C PHE A 81 -6.52 -6.98 27.96
N THR A 82 -7.14 -5.84 28.28
CA THR A 82 -8.61 -5.73 28.39
C THR A 82 -9.30 -5.89 27.03
N LYS A 83 -8.67 -5.43 25.94
CA LYS A 83 -9.19 -5.61 24.58
C LYS A 83 -9.05 -7.06 24.09
N THR A 84 -7.98 -7.75 24.44
CA THR A 84 -7.80 -9.18 24.10
C THR A 84 -8.77 -10.06 24.87
N GLU A 85 -9.01 -9.78 26.16
CA GLU A 85 -9.98 -10.51 26.98
C GLU A 85 -11.42 -10.32 26.47
N THR A 86 -11.78 -9.10 26.05
CA THR A 86 -13.10 -8.83 25.45
C THR A 86 -13.26 -9.48 24.07
N LEU A 87 -12.22 -9.50 23.24
CA LEU A 87 -12.23 -10.21 21.95
C LEU A 87 -12.33 -11.73 22.13
N GLU A 88 -11.64 -12.30 23.10
CA GLU A 88 -11.69 -13.73 23.40
C GLU A 88 -13.07 -14.14 23.95
N LYS A 89 -13.68 -13.30 24.79
CA LYS A 89 -15.06 -13.50 25.27
C LYS A 89 -16.08 -13.47 24.12
N VAL A 90 -16.01 -12.47 23.24
CA VAL A 90 -16.87 -12.40 22.03
C VAL A 90 -16.64 -13.60 21.10
N ARG A 91 -15.39 -14.05 20.93
CA ARG A 91 -15.06 -15.24 20.12
C ARG A 91 -15.62 -16.52 20.73
N SER A 92 -15.62 -16.63 22.06
CA SER A 92 -16.20 -17.77 22.76
C SER A 92 -17.72 -17.81 22.59
N GLU A 93 -18.41 -16.67 22.71
CA GLU A 93 -19.86 -16.55 22.51
C GLU A 93 -20.32 -16.85 21.07
N ILE A 94 -19.50 -16.49 20.07
CA ILE A 94 -19.77 -16.84 18.65
C ILE A 94 -19.64 -18.35 18.44
N LYS A 95 -18.62 -19.00 19.03
CA LYS A 95 -18.42 -20.45 18.91
C LYS A 95 -19.51 -21.27 19.61
N THR A 96 -19.98 -20.86 20.79
CA THR A 96 -21.14 -21.50 21.44
C THR A 96 -22.42 -21.24 20.66
N GLY A 97 -22.61 -20.03 20.11
CA GLY A 97 -23.76 -19.71 19.27
C GLY A 97 -23.82 -20.49 17.95
N GLU A 98 -22.68 -20.80 17.33
CA GLU A 98 -22.60 -21.70 16.17
C GLU A 98 -22.82 -23.16 16.55
N ALA A 99 -22.23 -23.64 17.65
CA ALA A 99 -22.46 -24.99 18.14
C ALA A 99 -23.95 -25.24 18.49
N ASP A 100 -24.63 -24.25 19.08
CA ASP A 100 -26.06 -24.32 19.39
C ASP A 100 -26.92 -24.28 18.12
N LYS A 101 -26.53 -23.54 17.08
CA LYS A 101 -27.21 -23.54 15.77
C LYS A 101 -27.04 -24.86 15.03
N VAL A 102 -25.83 -25.43 15.04
CA VAL A 102 -25.54 -26.74 14.43
C VAL A 102 -26.28 -27.85 15.18
N ALA A 103 -26.35 -27.78 16.52
CA ALA A 103 -27.12 -28.73 17.32
C ALA A 103 -28.64 -28.57 17.14
N GLN A 104 -29.15 -27.36 16.91
CA GLN A 104 -30.56 -27.12 16.58
C GLN A 104 -30.91 -27.59 15.17
N GLN A 105 -29.99 -27.47 14.21
CA GLN A 105 -30.18 -27.93 12.84
C GLN A 105 -30.12 -29.47 12.76
N ALA A 106 -29.17 -30.11 13.44
CA ALA A 106 -29.14 -31.57 13.56
C ALA A 106 -30.41 -32.14 14.23
N LYS A 107 -30.94 -31.46 15.25
CA LYS A 107 -32.23 -31.82 15.88
C LYS A 107 -33.45 -31.53 14.99
N ALA A 108 -33.35 -30.58 14.07
CA ALA A 108 -34.40 -30.28 13.10
C ALA A 108 -34.41 -31.32 11.96
N ASP A 109 -33.23 -31.76 11.52
CA ASP A 109 -33.06 -32.78 10.48
C ASP A 109 -33.44 -34.18 11.01
N GLU A 110 -33.11 -34.49 12.27
CA GLU A 110 -33.58 -35.70 12.95
C GLU A 110 -35.10 -35.69 13.15
N LYS A 111 -35.70 -34.53 13.44
CA LYS A 111 -37.16 -34.35 13.48
C LYS A 111 -37.81 -34.46 12.12
N ALA A 112 -37.19 -33.97 11.05
CA ALA A 112 -37.72 -34.06 9.69
C ALA A 112 -37.71 -35.52 9.20
N MET A 113 -36.63 -36.27 9.47
CA MET A 113 -36.57 -37.71 9.19
C MET A 113 -37.59 -38.51 10.03
N ALA A 114 -37.84 -38.12 11.28
CA ALA A 114 -38.85 -38.75 12.12
C ALA A 114 -40.30 -38.36 11.72
N GLU A 115 -40.53 -37.14 11.23
CA GLU A 115 -41.83 -36.64 10.78
C GLU A 115 -42.26 -37.27 9.43
N GLU A 116 -41.29 -37.61 8.58
CA GLU A 116 -41.52 -38.39 7.35
C GLU A 116 -41.88 -39.86 7.66
N ALA A 117 -41.27 -40.44 8.71
CA ALA A 117 -41.60 -41.79 9.20
C ALA A 117 -42.94 -41.86 9.96
N ALA A 118 -43.46 -40.74 10.47
CA ALA A 118 -44.66 -40.69 11.31
C ALA A 118 -45.98 -40.44 10.56
N ARG A 119 -45.99 -40.37 9.21
CA ARG A 119 -47.23 -40.21 8.41
C ARG A 119 -48.14 -41.45 8.36
N THR A 120 -47.79 -42.54 9.05
CA THR A 120 -48.68 -43.70 9.25
C THR A 120 -49.21 -43.80 10.69
N LYS A 121 -50.41 -43.22 10.91
CA LYS A 121 -51.40 -43.43 12.00
C LYS A 121 -51.25 -42.67 13.36
N PRO A 122 -52.36 -42.39 14.09
CA PRO A 122 -52.63 -41.11 14.79
C PRO A 122 -52.59 -41.20 16.36
N PRO A 123 -53.12 -40.25 17.18
CA PRO A 123 -52.34 -39.21 17.88
C PRO A 123 -52.41 -39.18 19.44
N LYS A 124 -51.39 -38.51 20.04
CA LYS A 124 -51.31 -37.77 21.35
C LYS A 124 -51.31 -38.58 22.67
N PRO A 125 -50.57 -38.17 23.75
CA PRO A 125 -50.59 -36.80 24.31
C PRO A 125 -49.28 -36.17 24.86
N THR A 126 -49.34 -34.83 24.85
CA THR A 126 -48.82 -33.78 25.76
C THR A 126 -47.84 -34.13 26.89
N TYR A 127 -46.69 -33.45 26.89
CA TYR A 127 -46.07 -32.88 28.10
C TYR A 127 -45.51 -31.48 27.84
N ARG A 128 -45.77 -30.57 28.80
CA ARG A 128 -45.23 -29.20 28.88
C ARG A 128 -43.87 -29.22 29.57
N LEU A 129 -42.99 -28.25 29.25
CA LEU A 129 -42.05 -27.55 30.15
C LEU A 129 -41.37 -26.39 29.34
N PRO A 130 -40.72 -25.41 30.00
CA PRO A 130 -40.91 -23.99 29.73
C PRO A 130 -39.88 -23.42 28.75
N PHE A 131 -40.34 -22.57 27.84
CA PHE A 131 -39.48 -21.75 26.99
C PHE A 131 -39.91 -20.29 27.15
N SER A 132 -39.05 -19.44 27.70
CA SER A 132 -39.20 -17.99 27.60
C SER A 132 -38.89 -17.59 26.17
N LEU A 133 -39.95 -17.26 25.41
CA LEU A 133 -39.82 -16.75 24.04
C LEU A 133 -39.04 -15.41 24.05
N PRO A 134 -38.11 -15.19 23.11
CA PRO A 134 -37.49 -13.89 22.93
C PRO A 134 -38.57 -12.83 22.64
N ARG A 135 -38.37 -11.64 23.22
CA ARG A 135 -39.29 -10.49 23.15
C ARG A 135 -39.58 -10.17 21.68
N LYS A 136 -40.86 -10.26 21.30
CA LYS A 136 -41.31 -9.93 19.93
C LYS A 136 -40.87 -8.49 19.60
N PRO A 137 -40.28 -8.23 18.42
CA PRO A 137 -39.95 -6.87 18.01
C PRO A 137 -41.24 -6.05 17.93
N THR A 138 -41.26 -4.97 18.68
CA THR A 138 -42.38 -4.03 18.81
C THR A 138 -42.73 -3.43 17.45
N PHE A 139 -44.04 -3.25 17.20
CA PHE A 139 -44.58 -2.80 15.90
C PHE A 139 -43.91 -1.53 15.34
N VAL A 140 -43.33 -0.69 16.20
CA VAL A 140 -42.69 0.58 15.87
C VAL A 140 -41.38 0.38 15.08
N ASP A 141 -40.59 -0.66 15.37
CA ASP A 141 -39.30 -0.93 14.68
C ASP A 141 -39.48 -1.47 13.26
N LYS A 142 -40.62 -2.13 13.00
CA LYS A 142 -40.98 -2.61 11.66
C LYS A 142 -41.57 -1.49 10.78
N PHE A 143 -42.15 -0.47 11.40
CA PHE A 143 -42.74 0.65 10.66
C PHE A 143 -41.68 1.69 10.27
N PHE A 144 -40.74 2.01 11.17
CA PHE A 144 -39.65 2.94 10.88
C PHE A 144 -38.68 2.41 9.82
N SER A 145 -38.29 1.14 9.91
CA SER A 145 -37.38 0.55 8.91
C SER A 145 -38.00 0.53 7.51
N ARG A 146 -39.30 0.23 7.39
CA ARG A 146 -40.02 0.30 6.10
C ARG A 146 -40.18 1.73 5.58
N ALA A 147 -40.40 2.70 6.46
CA ALA A 147 -40.49 4.11 6.09
C ALA A 147 -39.13 4.65 5.58
N VAL A 148 -38.03 4.28 6.23
CA VAL A 148 -36.66 4.67 5.80
C VAL A 148 -36.32 4.06 4.44
N VAL A 149 -36.59 2.75 4.25
CA VAL A 149 -36.34 2.08 2.96
C VAL A 149 -37.19 2.69 1.85
N LEU A 150 -38.46 3.01 2.13
CA LEU A 150 -39.35 3.67 1.16
C LEU A 150 -38.88 5.08 0.82
N GLY A 151 -38.40 5.85 1.81
CA GLY A 151 -37.82 7.18 1.59
C GLY A 151 -36.57 7.15 0.71
N ILE A 152 -35.67 6.19 0.95
CA ILE A 152 -34.47 6.00 0.13
C ILE A 152 -34.86 5.62 -1.30
N MET A 153 -35.86 4.74 -1.47
CA MET A 153 -36.36 4.39 -2.80
C MET A 153 -36.93 5.60 -3.54
N ILE A 154 -37.74 6.43 -2.89
CA ILE A 154 -38.28 7.65 -3.51
C ILE A 154 -37.16 8.63 -3.89
N ALA A 155 -36.14 8.78 -3.05
CA ALA A 155 -34.98 9.62 -3.36
C ALA A 155 -34.22 9.11 -4.58
N LEU A 156 -33.99 7.80 -4.69
CA LEU A 156 -33.36 7.18 -5.87
C LEU A 156 -34.20 7.40 -7.13
N TRP A 157 -35.52 7.25 -7.05
CA TRP A 157 -36.42 7.56 -8.17
C TRP A 157 -36.39 9.05 -8.56
N GLY A 158 -36.28 9.96 -7.60
CA GLY A 158 -36.13 11.40 -7.88
C GLY A 158 -34.84 11.71 -8.66
N ILE A 159 -33.73 11.08 -8.32
CA ILE A 159 -32.45 11.23 -9.04
C ILE A 159 -32.56 10.70 -10.47
N ILE A 160 -33.20 9.55 -10.65
CA ILE A 160 -33.42 8.96 -11.98
C ILE A 160 -34.31 9.89 -12.83
N LEU A 161 -35.42 10.38 -12.28
CA LEU A 161 -36.35 11.26 -13.01
C LEU A 161 -35.72 12.61 -13.37
N THR A 162 -34.91 13.19 -12.47
CA THR A 162 -34.18 14.44 -12.76
C THR A 162 -33.11 14.24 -13.84
N PHE A 163 -32.41 13.10 -13.83
CA PHE A 163 -31.48 12.74 -14.91
C PHE A 163 -32.20 12.59 -16.25
N TRP A 164 -33.35 11.90 -16.28
CA TRP A 164 -34.14 11.72 -17.51
C TRP A 164 -34.69 13.04 -18.05
N TYR A 165 -35.17 13.92 -17.16
CA TYR A 165 -35.61 15.26 -17.54
C TYR A 165 -34.47 16.05 -18.19
N TRP A 166 -33.27 16.03 -17.60
CA TRP A 166 -32.10 16.70 -18.18
C TRP A 166 -31.68 16.06 -19.53
N TYR A 167 -31.65 14.73 -19.62
CA TYR A 167 -31.23 14.00 -20.82
C TYR A 167 -32.16 14.25 -22.02
N PHE A 168 -33.48 14.23 -21.82
CA PHE A 168 -34.43 14.33 -22.94
C PHE A 168 -34.85 15.76 -23.28
N ILE A 169 -34.90 16.66 -22.30
CA ILE A 169 -35.47 18.00 -22.50
C ILE A 169 -34.39 19.08 -22.52
N ALA A 170 -33.33 18.94 -21.72
CA ALA A 170 -32.32 19.99 -21.56
C ALA A 170 -31.05 19.80 -22.42
N ARG A 171 -30.97 18.74 -23.24
CA ARG A 171 -29.86 18.59 -24.19
C ARG A 171 -29.99 19.63 -25.33
N PRO A 172 -29.07 20.59 -25.47
CA PRO A 172 -28.95 21.33 -26.72
C PRO A 172 -28.58 20.33 -27.82
N LYS A 173 -29.39 20.27 -28.88
CA LYS A 173 -29.14 19.41 -30.05
C LYS A 173 -27.91 19.92 -30.77
N GLY A 174 -26.75 19.39 -30.42
CA GLY A 174 -25.48 19.66 -31.10
C GLY A 174 -25.46 19.06 -32.51
N GLU A 175 -24.96 19.87 -33.44
CA GLU A 175 -24.75 19.62 -34.86
C GLU A 175 -23.94 18.33 -35.11
N GLN A 176 -24.52 17.42 -35.89
CA GLN A 176 -23.78 16.34 -36.54
C GLN A 176 -23.10 16.89 -37.79
N THR A 177 -21.77 17.02 -37.77
CA THR A 177 -20.98 17.21 -38.98
C THR A 177 -20.73 15.84 -39.61
N THR A 178 -21.40 15.61 -40.75
CA THR A 178 -21.21 14.49 -41.67
C THR A 178 -20.14 14.85 -42.71
N ALA A 179 -19.22 13.93 -42.98
CA ALA A 179 -18.48 13.87 -44.25
C ALA A 179 -18.04 12.40 -44.54
N PRO A 180 -17.90 12.00 -45.82
CA PRO A 180 -18.34 10.69 -46.29
C PRO A 180 -17.25 9.75 -46.85
N VAL A 181 -17.57 8.45 -46.78
CA VAL A 181 -17.31 7.28 -47.67
C VAL A 181 -16.36 7.42 -48.87
N THR A 182 -15.42 6.47 -49.03
CA THR A 182 -15.17 5.71 -50.29
C THR A 182 -14.25 4.48 -50.10
N PRO A 183 -14.55 3.32 -50.73
CA PRO A 183 -13.69 2.12 -50.82
C PRO A 183 -13.04 1.95 -52.21
N PRO A 184 -12.12 0.98 -52.40
CA PRO A 184 -12.19 0.20 -53.65
C PRO A 184 -12.01 -1.32 -53.48
N THR A 185 -12.82 -1.99 -54.29
CA THR A 185 -12.81 -3.38 -54.74
C THR A 185 -11.73 -3.60 -55.81
N GLU A 186 -11.02 -4.73 -55.77
CA GLU A 186 -10.51 -5.36 -57.00
C GLU A 186 -10.71 -6.89 -56.95
N THR A 187 -11.34 -7.38 -58.02
CA THR A 187 -11.56 -8.77 -58.41
C THR A 187 -10.85 -8.97 -59.75
N SER A 188 -10.07 -10.04 -59.91
CA SER A 188 -9.75 -10.64 -61.22
C SER A 188 -9.33 -12.13 -61.02
N THR A 189 -10.20 -13.13 -61.28
CA THR A 189 -10.27 -14.03 -62.47
C THR A 189 -8.93 -14.66 -62.91
N LEU A 190 -8.59 -15.93 -62.58
CA LEU A 190 -8.89 -17.26 -63.24
C LEU A 190 -8.17 -17.47 -64.60
N PRO A 191 -7.98 -18.70 -65.17
CA PRO A 191 -8.10 -20.12 -64.69
C PRO A 191 -6.97 -21.08 -65.21
N ILE A 192 -6.98 -22.38 -64.85
CA ILE A 192 -6.89 -23.58 -65.74
C ILE A 192 -6.96 -24.89 -64.91
N GLU A 193 -7.75 -25.83 -65.45
CA GLU A 193 -8.31 -27.11 -64.96
C GLU A 193 -7.48 -28.33 -65.53
N PRO A 194 -7.90 -29.62 -65.52
CA PRO A 194 -7.80 -30.69 -64.50
C PRO A 194 -7.07 -32.01 -65.02
N PRO A 195 -7.47 -33.28 -64.71
CA PRO A 195 -6.79 -34.28 -63.85
C PRO A 195 -6.39 -35.59 -64.62
N PRO A 196 -6.15 -36.81 -64.05
CA PRO A 196 -7.11 -37.61 -63.24
C PRO A 196 -6.55 -38.42 -62.04
N THR A 197 -7.49 -38.65 -61.11
CA THR A 197 -7.75 -39.79 -60.22
C THR A 197 -7.03 -41.11 -60.47
N GLU A 198 -6.53 -41.75 -59.40
CA GLU A 198 -6.75 -43.18 -59.16
C GLU A 198 -6.68 -43.56 -57.67
N THR A 199 -7.61 -44.44 -57.32
CA THR A 199 -7.99 -44.98 -56.02
C THR A 199 -6.99 -46.01 -55.49
N SER A 200 -6.64 -45.98 -54.20
CA SER A 200 -6.39 -47.24 -53.47
C SER A 200 -6.53 -47.07 -51.96
N THR A 201 -7.64 -47.59 -51.46
CA THR A 201 -7.94 -47.97 -50.08
C THR A 201 -7.02 -49.09 -49.59
N LEU A 202 -6.42 -48.96 -48.40
CA LEU A 202 -6.22 -50.05 -47.42
C LEU A 202 -5.90 -49.43 -46.03
N PRO A 203 -6.36 -50.03 -44.91
CA PRO A 203 -6.33 -49.43 -43.58
C PRO A 203 -4.98 -49.66 -42.90
N ILE A 204 -4.32 -48.59 -42.45
CA ILE A 204 -3.16 -48.66 -41.55
C ILE A 204 -3.64 -48.37 -40.14
N GLU A 205 -3.63 -49.44 -39.34
CA GLU A 205 -3.74 -49.47 -37.88
C GLU A 205 -2.80 -48.43 -37.24
N PRO A 206 -3.28 -47.56 -36.33
CA PRO A 206 -2.38 -46.62 -35.66
C PRO A 206 -1.45 -47.41 -34.72
N PRO A 207 -0.12 -47.20 -34.78
CA PRO A 207 0.78 -47.77 -33.79
C PRO A 207 0.42 -47.20 -32.40
N PRO A 208 0.60 -47.97 -31.31
CA PRO A 208 0.34 -47.47 -29.98
C PRO A 208 1.26 -46.28 -29.74
N THR A 209 0.66 -45.10 -29.62
CA THR A 209 1.32 -43.93 -29.04
C THR A 209 1.68 -44.32 -27.61
N GLU A 210 2.91 -44.78 -27.42
CA GLU A 210 3.55 -44.76 -26.12
C GLU A 210 3.52 -43.30 -25.67
N THR A 211 2.56 -42.99 -24.80
CA THR A 211 2.56 -41.80 -23.97
C THR A 211 3.86 -41.82 -23.21
N SER A 212 4.88 -41.16 -23.76
CA SER A 212 6.09 -40.81 -23.05
C SER A 212 5.67 -39.87 -21.92
N THR A 213 5.31 -40.44 -20.78
CA THR A 213 5.24 -39.73 -19.49
C THR A 213 6.67 -39.36 -19.12
N LEU A 214 7.21 -38.35 -19.79
CA LEU A 214 8.32 -37.59 -19.24
C LEU A 214 7.85 -37.08 -17.87
N PRO A 215 8.60 -37.32 -16.79
CA PRO A 215 8.30 -36.71 -15.49
C PRO A 215 8.27 -35.19 -15.71
N ILE A 216 7.10 -34.58 -15.48
CA ILE A 216 6.97 -33.13 -15.48
C ILE A 216 7.82 -32.64 -14.31
N GLU A 217 8.99 -32.08 -14.61
CA GLU A 217 9.86 -31.48 -13.60
C GLU A 217 9.06 -30.38 -12.85
N PRO A 218 9.03 -30.40 -11.51
CA PRO A 218 8.29 -29.39 -10.77
C PRO A 218 8.88 -27.99 -11.06
N PRO A 219 8.04 -26.94 -11.13
CA PRO A 219 8.52 -25.58 -11.38
C PRO A 219 9.47 -25.17 -10.26
N LEU A 220 10.60 -24.57 -10.64
CA LEU A 220 11.56 -24.02 -9.69
C LEU A 220 11.08 -22.65 -9.20
N LEU A 221 10.96 -22.49 -7.87
CA LEU A 221 10.71 -21.20 -7.24
C LEU A 221 12.04 -20.46 -7.11
N SER A 222 12.09 -19.18 -7.50
CA SER A 222 13.29 -18.36 -7.33
C SER A 222 13.68 -18.24 -5.85
N PRO A 223 14.97 -18.05 -5.52
CA PRO A 223 15.40 -17.90 -4.12
C PRO A 223 14.81 -16.62 -3.50
N ALA A 224 14.54 -16.67 -2.19
CA ALA A 224 14.06 -15.50 -1.45
C ALA A 224 15.17 -14.43 -1.37
N ILE A 225 14.80 -13.15 -1.55
CA ILE A 225 15.74 -12.02 -1.51
C ILE A 225 16.36 -11.84 -0.11
N PHE A 226 15.66 -12.26 0.93
CA PHE A 226 16.14 -12.23 2.31
C PHE A 226 15.70 -13.46 3.08
N ARG A 227 16.30 -13.69 4.25
CA ARG A 227 16.00 -14.85 5.10
C ARG A 227 14.60 -14.75 5.68
N VAL A 228 13.77 -15.77 5.39
CA VAL A 228 12.42 -15.93 5.93
C VAL A 228 12.37 -17.08 6.96
N ASN A 229 11.36 -17.06 7.83
CA ASN A 229 11.16 -18.08 8.86
C ASN A 229 10.41 -19.31 8.33
N ALA A 230 9.48 -19.09 7.39
CA ALA A 230 8.66 -20.12 6.79
C ALA A 230 8.37 -19.78 5.32
N GLU A 231 8.06 -20.80 4.53
CA GLU A 231 7.54 -20.65 3.18
C GLU A 231 6.17 -21.34 3.11
N ASN A 232 5.18 -20.68 2.51
CA ASN A 232 3.90 -21.27 2.20
C ASN A 232 3.57 -21.09 0.72
N THR A 233 2.96 -22.11 0.13
CA THR A 233 2.50 -22.07 -1.26
C THR A 233 0.98 -22.01 -1.29
N ILE A 234 0.46 -20.98 -1.95
CA ILE A 234 -0.96 -20.88 -2.29
C ILE A 234 -1.13 -21.45 -3.70
N GLU A 235 -1.83 -22.56 -3.79
CA GLU A 235 -2.21 -23.18 -5.05
C GLU A 235 -3.56 -22.62 -5.51
N PHE A 236 -3.65 -22.24 -6.78
CA PHE A 236 -4.87 -21.70 -7.37
C PHE A 236 -5.01 -22.16 -8.82
N SER A 237 -6.24 -22.32 -9.29
CA SER A 237 -6.51 -22.71 -10.69
C SER A 237 -6.74 -21.47 -11.54
N SER A 238 -7.49 -20.49 -11.01
CA SER A 238 -7.82 -19.25 -11.69
C SER A 238 -7.37 -18.02 -10.91
N VAL A 239 -6.88 -17.01 -11.63
CA VAL A 239 -6.42 -15.72 -11.05
C VAL A 239 -7.52 -15.05 -10.21
N GLY A 240 -8.80 -15.28 -10.54
CA GLY A 240 -9.94 -14.75 -9.79
C GLY A 240 -10.10 -15.31 -8.37
N GLU A 241 -9.44 -16.43 -8.03
CA GLU A 241 -9.50 -17.05 -6.70
C GLU A 241 -8.49 -16.42 -5.73
N LEU A 242 -7.43 -15.80 -6.26
CA LEU A 242 -6.31 -15.24 -5.48
C LEU A 242 -6.74 -14.24 -4.39
N PRO A 243 -7.69 -13.31 -4.61
CA PRO A 243 -8.14 -12.40 -3.56
C PRO A 243 -8.67 -13.12 -2.32
N ASN A 244 -9.47 -14.18 -2.52
CA ASN A 244 -10.05 -14.95 -1.42
C ASN A 244 -8.99 -15.78 -0.71
N LEU A 245 -8.12 -16.46 -1.48
CA LEU A 245 -7.03 -17.27 -0.94
C LEU A 245 -6.03 -16.41 -0.15
N LEU A 246 -5.70 -15.22 -0.66
CA LEU A 246 -4.83 -14.28 0.05
C LEU A 246 -5.49 -13.81 1.35
N THR A 247 -6.77 -13.46 1.32
CA THR A 247 -7.52 -13.04 2.52
C THR A 247 -7.54 -14.15 3.59
N GLN A 248 -7.75 -15.40 3.18
CA GLN A 248 -7.69 -16.55 4.08
C GLN A 248 -6.28 -16.75 4.64
N ALA A 249 -5.25 -16.65 3.81
CA ALA A 249 -3.86 -16.76 4.24
C ALA A 249 -3.52 -15.68 5.27
N VAL A 250 -3.91 -14.41 5.05
CA VAL A 250 -3.73 -13.31 6.01
C VAL A 250 -4.34 -13.63 7.38
N GLN A 251 -5.43 -14.37 7.45
CA GLN A 251 -6.10 -14.71 8.71
C GLN A 251 -5.51 -15.93 9.41
N GLN A 252 -4.82 -16.80 8.67
CA GLN A 252 -4.34 -18.09 9.16
C GLN A 252 -3.00 -18.00 9.90
N TYR A 253 -2.15 -17.03 9.56
CA TYR A 253 -0.85 -16.91 10.22
C TYR A 253 -0.99 -16.31 11.62
N GLY A 254 -0.38 -16.98 12.59
CA GLY A 254 -0.22 -16.53 13.96
C GLY A 254 1.22 -16.74 14.42
N GLY A 255 1.72 -15.83 15.25
CA GLY A 255 3.12 -15.77 15.69
C GLY A 255 3.51 -14.36 16.11
N GLU A 256 4.76 -14.17 16.50
CA GLU A 256 5.35 -12.86 16.77
C GLU A 256 6.69 -12.75 16.05
N ASP A 257 6.91 -11.65 15.33
CA ASP A 257 8.18 -11.30 14.67
C ASP A 257 8.68 -12.35 13.65
N GLN A 258 7.76 -12.87 12.83
CA GLN A 258 8.06 -13.88 11.82
C GLN A 258 7.76 -13.40 10.40
N PHE A 259 8.66 -13.75 9.48
CA PHE A 259 8.48 -13.60 8.04
C PHE A 259 8.07 -14.93 7.41
N THR A 260 6.91 -14.96 6.79
CA THR A 260 6.45 -16.09 5.98
C THR A 260 6.45 -15.68 4.51
N ARG A 261 7.27 -16.34 3.69
CA ARG A 261 7.24 -16.15 2.24
C ARG A 261 5.99 -16.79 1.66
N LEU A 262 5.37 -16.12 0.71
CA LEU A 262 4.26 -16.63 -0.06
C LEU A 262 4.68 -16.89 -1.50
N ALA A 263 4.57 -18.16 -1.90
CA ALA A 263 4.67 -18.57 -3.28
C ALA A 263 3.25 -18.76 -3.84
N LEU A 264 2.94 -18.14 -4.97
CA LEU A 264 1.64 -18.29 -5.62
C LEU A 264 1.82 -19.22 -6.82
N LYS A 265 1.25 -20.43 -6.78
CA LYS A 265 1.43 -21.45 -7.82
C LYS A 265 0.12 -21.67 -8.60
N ASN A 266 0.17 -21.46 -9.91
CA ASN A 266 -0.92 -21.84 -10.77
C ASN A 266 -0.86 -23.35 -11.05
N VAL A 267 -1.88 -24.11 -10.67
CA VAL A 267 -1.89 -25.58 -10.83
C VAL A 267 -2.13 -26.03 -12.27
N GLU A 268 -2.83 -25.23 -13.08
CA GLU A 268 -3.13 -25.55 -14.48
C GLU A 268 -1.89 -25.36 -15.37
N ARG A 269 -1.17 -24.27 -15.17
CA ARG A 269 0.07 -23.94 -15.89
C ARG A 269 1.30 -24.59 -15.26
N ASN A 270 1.20 -25.05 -14.02
CA ASN A 270 2.32 -25.53 -13.19
C ASN A 270 3.48 -24.53 -13.13
N VAL A 271 3.18 -23.24 -12.92
CA VAL A 271 4.15 -22.14 -12.88
C VAL A 271 3.85 -21.21 -11.70
N TYR A 272 4.90 -20.63 -11.11
CA TYR A 272 4.77 -19.61 -10.08
C TYR A 272 4.49 -18.23 -10.66
N LEU A 273 3.66 -17.47 -9.95
CA LEU A 273 3.19 -16.16 -10.39
C LEU A 273 4.32 -15.13 -10.34
N THR A 274 4.48 -14.39 -11.45
CA THR A 274 5.46 -13.32 -11.58
C THR A 274 4.98 -12.00 -10.96
N THR A 275 5.88 -11.03 -10.76
CA THR A 275 5.52 -9.67 -10.29
C THR A 275 4.42 -9.02 -11.15
N GLN A 276 4.50 -9.18 -12.47
CA GLN A 276 3.55 -8.57 -13.41
C GLN A 276 2.18 -9.25 -13.34
N GLU A 277 2.15 -10.58 -13.28
CA GLU A 277 0.91 -11.33 -13.09
C GLU A 277 0.27 -10.98 -11.73
N PHE A 278 1.08 -10.69 -10.70
CA PHE A 278 0.58 -10.29 -9.38
C PHE A 278 -0.08 -8.92 -9.46
N PHE A 279 0.55 -7.96 -10.15
CA PHE A 279 -0.05 -6.65 -10.34
C PHE A 279 -1.35 -6.74 -11.13
N GLN A 280 -1.42 -7.58 -12.15
CA GLN A 280 -2.65 -7.82 -12.91
C GLN A 280 -3.75 -8.46 -12.04
N ALA A 281 -3.42 -9.49 -11.25
CA ALA A 281 -4.35 -10.20 -10.39
C ALA A 281 -5.02 -9.29 -9.36
N PHE A 282 -4.26 -8.34 -8.81
CA PHE A 282 -4.74 -7.40 -7.81
C PHE A 282 -5.07 -6.02 -8.37
N GLN A 283 -5.19 -5.90 -9.71
CA GLN A 283 -5.57 -4.68 -10.42
C GLN A 283 -4.69 -3.46 -10.06
N ILE A 284 -3.40 -3.72 -9.79
CA ILE A 284 -2.42 -2.69 -9.48
C ILE A 284 -2.07 -1.94 -10.76
N GLN A 285 -2.53 -0.69 -10.85
CA GLN A 285 -2.22 0.17 -11.97
C GLN A 285 -0.86 0.81 -11.72
N THR A 286 0.10 0.56 -12.61
CA THR A 286 1.41 1.22 -12.50
C THR A 286 1.49 2.34 -13.53
N PRO A 287 2.16 3.47 -13.20
CA PRO A 287 2.51 4.46 -14.20
C PRO A 287 3.23 3.83 -15.38
N GLU A 288 3.09 4.43 -16.57
CA GLU A 288 3.65 3.88 -17.81
C GLU A 288 5.14 3.56 -17.66
N GLY A 289 5.50 2.31 -17.94
CA GLY A 289 6.88 1.80 -17.85
C GLY A 289 7.34 1.36 -16.45
N LEU A 290 6.67 1.77 -15.36
CA LEU A 290 7.13 1.49 -14.00
C LEU A 290 7.04 -0.01 -13.65
N GLY A 291 5.94 -0.67 -14.02
CA GLY A 291 5.80 -2.13 -13.80
C GLY A 291 6.82 -2.97 -14.59
N ALA A 292 7.31 -2.47 -15.72
CA ALA A 292 8.33 -3.14 -16.54
C ALA A 292 9.75 -2.97 -15.97
N GLN A 293 9.96 -1.98 -15.10
CA GLN A 293 11.23 -1.75 -14.39
C GLN A 293 11.39 -2.66 -13.17
N LEU A 294 10.45 -3.55 -12.89
CA LEU A 294 10.56 -4.56 -11.84
C LEU A 294 10.85 -5.94 -12.44
N SER A 295 11.78 -6.66 -11.82
CA SER A 295 12.07 -8.05 -12.12
C SER A 295 10.81 -8.92 -12.01
N PRO A 296 10.64 -9.94 -12.87
CA PRO A 296 9.54 -10.89 -12.74
C PRO A 296 9.62 -11.70 -11.44
N ASP A 297 10.83 -11.87 -10.89
CA ASP A 297 11.06 -12.49 -9.60
C ASP A 297 10.81 -11.50 -8.45
N MET A 298 9.86 -11.84 -7.59
CA MET A 298 9.60 -11.14 -6.33
C MET A 298 9.62 -12.10 -5.14
N THR A 299 9.94 -11.54 -3.98
CA THR A 299 9.65 -12.16 -2.69
C THR A 299 8.41 -11.50 -2.11
N LEU A 300 7.27 -12.18 -2.24
CA LEU A 300 6.03 -11.83 -1.53
C LEU A 300 6.09 -12.43 -0.12
N PHE A 301 5.73 -11.66 0.90
CA PHE A 301 5.81 -12.12 2.29
C PHE A 301 4.71 -11.54 3.17
N PHE A 302 4.40 -12.27 4.25
CA PHE A 302 3.74 -11.73 5.43
C PHE A 302 4.75 -11.54 6.55
N TYR A 303 4.68 -10.38 7.19
CA TYR A 303 5.26 -10.15 8.51
C TYR A 303 4.15 -10.26 9.56
N THR A 304 4.25 -11.24 10.44
CA THR A 304 3.31 -11.45 11.54
C THR A 304 3.77 -10.63 12.74
N SER A 305 3.01 -9.58 13.08
CA SER A 305 3.18 -8.83 14.33
C SER A 305 2.19 -9.31 15.38
N ILE A 306 2.42 -8.91 16.64
CA ILE A 306 1.54 -9.17 17.80
C ILE A 306 0.09 -8.76 17.49
N ILE A 307 -0.09 -7.74 16.64
CA ILE A 307 -1.39 -7.09 16.41
C ILE A 307 -2.04 -7.57 15.10
N ALA A 308 -1.25 -7.81 14.05
CA ALA A 308 -1.78 -8.26 12.76
C ALA A 308 -0.68 -8.74 11.80
N ASN A 309 -1.10 -9.51 10.80
CA ASN A 309 -0.28 -9.84 9.63
C ASN A 309 -0.19 -8.65 8.67
N ARG A 310 1.02 -8.39 8.18
CA ARG A 310 1.35 -7.28 7.29
C ARG A 310 1.91 -7.83 6.00
N LEU A 311 1.29 -7.47 4.88
CA LEU A 311 1.78 -7.88 3.56
C LEU A 311 2.95 -6.97 3.16
N GLY A 312 3.95 -7.56 2.53
CA GLY A 312 4.92 -6.81 1.76
C GLY A 312 5.40 -7.62 0.58
N PHE A 313 6.02 -6.93 -0.36
CA PHE A 313 6.79 -7.56 -1.42
C PHE A 313 8.09 -6.82 -1.65
N MET A 314 9.06 -7.57 -2.16
CA MET A 314 10.34 -7.04 -2.58
C MET A 314 10.67 -7.58 -3.96
N ALA A 315 11.11 -6.70 -4.87
CA ALA A 315 11.50 -7.06 -6.23
C ALA A 315 12.75 -6.29 -6.63
N ARG A 316 13.59 -6.91 -7.46
CA ARG A 316 14.77 -6.23 -8.03
C ARG A 316 14.31 -5.18 -9.04
N ILE A 317 14.97 -4.03 -9.04
CA ILE A 317 14.76 -2.98 -10.05
C ILE A 317 15.63 -3.31 -11.27
N THR A 318 14.99 -3.48 -12.41
CA THR A 318 15.64 -3.63 -13.72
C THR A 318 15.94 -2.24 -14.29
N TYR A 319 17.07 -2.09 -14.97
CA TYR A 319 17.46 -0.82 -15.58
C TYR A 319 16.46 -0.35 -16.65
N PRO A 320 16.12 0.96 -16.73
CA PRO A 320 16.62 2.09 -15.92
C PRO A 320 15.96 2.22 -14.54
N ALA A 321 16.58 3.03 -13.66
CA ALA A 321 16.17 3.21 -12.26
C ALA A 321 14.68 3.57 -12.10
N LEU A 322 14.03 2.91 -11.13
CA LEU A 322 12.60 3.06 -10.80
C LEU A 322 12.31 4.43 -10.17
N ASP A 323 11.57 5.30 -10.88
CA ASP A 323 11.10 6.57 -10.31
C ASP A 323 9.77 6.40 -9.57
N VAL A 324 9.84 5.81 -8.38
CA VAL A 324 8.67 5.62 -7.50
C VAL A 324 8.05 6.94 -7.06
N LYS A 325 8.80 8.06 -7.05
CA LYS A 325 8.25 9.36 -6.64
C LYS A 325 7.17 9.85 -7.59
N SER A 326 7.31 9.55 -8.89
CA SER A 326 6.27 9.80 -9.89
C SER A 326 5.00 8.99 -9.65
N TRP A 327 5.10 7.85 -8.95
CA TRP A 327 3.97 6.99 -8.62
C TRP A 327 3.21 7.47 -7.38
N GLU A 328 3.85 8.19 -6.46
CA GLU A 328 3.23 8.61 -5.19
C GLU A 328 1.82 9.24 -5.30
N PRO A 329 1.51 10.09 -6.30
CA PRO A 329 0.19 10.71 -6.42
C PRO A 329 -0.95 9.70 -6.66
N THR A 330 -0.66 8.58 -7.34
CA THR A 330 -1.66 7.55 -7.68
C THR A 330 -1.46 6.24 -6.91
N LEU A 331 -0.30 6.04 -6.28
CA LEU A 331 0.09 4.78 -5.63
C LEU A 331 -0.94 4.26 -4.60
N GLU A 332 -1.59 5.15 -3.84
CA GLU A 332 -2.67 4.75 -2.93
C GLU A 332 -3.90 4.22 -3.68
N GLN A 333 -4.29 4.90 -4.76
CA GLN A 333 -5.43 4.54 -5.60
C GLN A 333 -5.15 3.26 -6.38
N ASP A 334 -3.93 3.14 -6.89
CA ASP A 334 -3.45 2.03 -7.69
C ASP A 334 -3.37 0.73 -6.88
N THR A 335 -3.03 0.83 -5.59
CA THR A 335 -2.95 -0.33 -4.69
C THR A 335 -4.22 -0.53 -3.86
N GLN A 336 -5.28 0.24 -4.10
CA GLN A 336 -6.48 0.25 -3.26
C GLN A 336 -7.13 -1.13 -3.12
N TYR A 337 -7.16 -1.93 -4.20
CA TYR A 337 -7.84 -3.21 -4.21
C TYR A 337 -7.10 -4.22 -3.34
N LEU A 338 -5.77 -4.30 -3.50
CA LEU A 338 -4.91 -5.11 -2.64
C LEU A 338 -5.05 -4.70 -1.16
N PHE A 339 -4.99 -3.40 -0.86
CA PHE A 339 -5.02 -2.92 0.51
C PHE A 339 -6.41 -3.08 1.16
N ALA A 340 -7.49 -3.01 0.38
CA ALA A 340 -8.84 -3.31 0.86
C ALA A 340 -8.98 -4.77 1.33
N LEU A 341 -8.39 -5.73 0.59
CA LEU A 341 -8.37 -7.15 0.98
C LEU A 341 -7.63 -7.39 2.31
N LEU A 342 -6.62 -6.57 2.59
CA LEU A 342 -5.85 -6.60 3.85
C LEU A 342 -6.58 -5.91 5.02
N GLY A 343 -7.79 -5.41 4.81
CA GLY A 343 -8.62 -4.79 5.85
C GLY A 343 -8.51 -3.26 5.94
N LYS A 344 -7.97 -2.58 4.92
CA LYS A 344 -8.07 -1.11 4.80
C LYS A 344 -9.54 -0.73 4.67
N LYS A 345 -10.00 0.16 5.56
CA LYS A 345 -11.40 0.62 5.60
C LYS A 345 -11.62 1.99 4.97
N GLU A 346 -10.61 2.86 5.06
CA GLU A 346 -10.69 4.26 4.69
C GLU A 346 -9.40 4.70 4.00
N PRO A 347 -9.46 5.72 3.11
CA PRO A 347 -8.28 6.33 2.53
C PRO A 347 -7.42 7.01 3.61
N SER A 348 -6.19 7.35 3.25
CA SER A 348 -5.31 8.14 4.10
C SER A 348 -5.91 9.53 4.36
N LYS A 349 -5.75 10.04 5.58
CA LYS A 349 -6.04 11.45 5.89
C LYS A 349 -4.91 12.38 5.44
N ASP A 350 -3.72 11.81 5.25
CA ASP A 350 -2.58 12.50 4.70
C ASP A 350 -2.65 12.48 3.17
N ALA A 351 -2.64 13.67 2.56
CA ALA A 351 -2.65 13.81 1.10
C ALA A 351 -1.27 13.56 0.45
N ALA A 352 -0.20 13.44 1.24
CA ALA A 352 1.16 13.35 0.73
C ALA A 352 2.01 12.35 1.52
N PHE A 353 2.92 11.67 0.81
CA PHE A 353 3.91 10.78 1.41
C PHE A 353 4.89 11.56 2.28
N ARG A 354 5.02 11.10 3.53
CA ARG A 354 6.02 11.56 4.50
C ARG A 354 7.30 10.76 4.32
N GLN A 355 8.42 11.30 4.78
CA GLN A 355 9.72 10.64 4.72
C GLN A 355 10.27 10.43 6.13
N THR A 356 10.89 9.27 6.36
CA THR A 356 11.62 8.98 7.59
C THR A 356 12.87 8.14 7.28
N LYS A 357 13.72 7.96 8.29
CA LYS A 357 15.00 7.26 8.17
C LYS A 357 15.15 6.24 9.30
N TYR A 358 15.59 5.04 8.95
CA TYR A 358 15.87 3.95 9.89
C TYR A 358 17.12 3.19 9.43
N LYS A 359 18.11 3.01 10.32
CA LYS A 359 19.39 2.33 10.02
C LYS A 359 20.02 2.75 8.68
N ASN A 360 20.06 4.06 8.44
CA ASN A 360 20.54 4.67 7.18
C ASN A 360 19.70 4.46 5.92
N VAL A 361 18.64 3.66 5.97
CA VAL A 361 17.66 3.54 4.90
C VAL A 361 16.59 4.61 5.04
N THR A 362 16.32 5.33 3.95
CA THR A 362 15.21 6.28 3.88
C THR A 362 14.00 5.59 3.27
N PHE A 363 12.84 5.73 3.89
CA PHE A 363 11.59 5.21 3.36
C PHE A 363 10.47 6.24 3.47
N ARG A 364 9.49 6.10 2.59
CA ARG A 364 8.37 7.03 2.45
C ARG A 364 7.08 6.32 2.78
N TYR A 365 6.16 7.02 3.44
CA TYR A 365 4.94 6.41 3.95
C TYR A 365 3.73 7.35 3.97
N ILE A 366 2.56 6.75 3.88
CA ILE A 366 1.28 7.32 4.31
C ILE A 366 0.64 6.40 5.36
N SER A 367 0.01 7.01 6.37
CA SER A 367 -0.61 6.27 7.47
C SER A 367 -2.12 6.26 7.33
N TYR A 368 -2.74 5.10 7.55
CA TYR A 368 -4.19 4.96 7.53
C TYR A 368 -4.79 5.14 8.94
N PRO A 369 -6.07 5.55 9.05
CA PRO A 369 -6.75 5.68 10.35
C PRO A 369 -6.83 4.36 11.14
N SER A 370 -6.83 3.23 10.44
CA SER A 370 -6.76 1.90 11.05
C SER A 370 -5.39 1.66 11.68
N ILE A 371 -5.39 1.34 12.98
CA ILE A 371 -4.18 1.13 13.79
C ILE A 371 -3.18 0.21 13.06
N ASN A 372 -1.95 0.72 12.92
CA ASN A 372 -0.77 0.01 12.41
C ASN A 372 -0.85 -0.44 10.93
N PHE A 373 -1.71 0.19 10.13
CA PHE A 373 -1.73 0.03 8.67
C PHE A 373 -1.19 1.27 7.98
N GLY A 374 -0.34 1.08 6.97
CA GLY A 374 0.21 2.18 6.18
C GLY A 374 0.71 1.67 4.85
N LEU A 375 0.86 2.56 3.88
CA LEU A 375 1.48 2.23 2.59
C LEU A 375 2.90 2.80 2.64
N VAL A 376 3.88 1.90 2.69
CA VAL A 376 5.28 2.25 2.96
C VAL A 376 6.16 1.68 1.85
N TRP A 377 7.03 2.51 1.27
CA TRP A 377 7.94 2.07 0.22
C TRP A 377 9.36 2.59 0.43
N SER A 378 10.33 1.85 -0.10
CA SER A 378 11.74 2.24 -0.13
C SER A 378 12.44 1.63 -1.34
N SER A 379 13.50 2.29 -1.81
CA SER A 379 14.49 1.71 -2.71
C SER A 379 15.81 1.52 -1.95
N VAL A 380 16.38 0.32 -2.02
CA VAL A 380 17.63 -0.03 -1.33
C VAL A 380 18.60 -0.69 -2.31
N ASN A 381 19.88 -0.42 -2.13
CA ASN A 381 20.93 -1.10 -2.87
C ASN A 381 21.46 -2.25 -2.00
N LEU A 382 21.36 -3.48 -2.50
CA LEU A 382 21.86 -4.66 -1.81
C LEU A 382 23.10 -5.19 -2.50
N LYS A 383 24.12 -5.54 -1.71
CA LYS A 383 25.27 -6.29 -2.17
C LYS A 383 24.91 -7.77 -2.21
N SER A 384 24.97 -8.37 -3.40
CA SER A 384 24.80 -9.81 -3.58
C SER A 384 25.88 -10.59 -2.82
N ALA A 385 25.46 -11.58 -2.03
CA ALA A 385 26.39 -12.44 -1.30
C ALA A 385 27.22 -13.35 -2.23
N GLU A 386 26.73 -13.64 -3.44
CA GLU A 386 27.37 -14.55 -4.39
C GLU A 386 28.26 -13.83 -5.39
N THR A 387 27.80 -12.69 -5.92
CA THR A 387 28.47 -11.98 -7.02
C THR A 387 29.19 -10.72 -6.56
N GLU A 388 29.03 -10.31 -5.31
CA GLU A 388 29.47 -9.01 -4.77
C GLU A 388 28.93 -7.78 -5.51
N GLU A 389 28.07 -7.96 -6.51
CA GLU A 389 27.45 -6.87 -7.25
C GLU A 389 26.41 -6.15 -6.40
N VAL A 390 26.36 -4.83 -6.56
CA VAL A 390 25.37 -3.98 -5.92
C VAL A 390 24.18 -3.84 -6.85
N GLN A 391 23.01 -4.31 -6.40
CA GLN A 391 21.79 -4.33 -7.20
C GLN A 391 20.69 -3.52 -6.48
N PRO A 392 19.92 -2.70 -7.21
CA PRO A 392 18.83 -1.92 -6.63
C PRO A 392 17.57 -2.80 -6.46
N TYR A 393 16.90 -2.64 -5.33
CA TYR A 393 15.66 -3.32 -4.99
C TYR A 393 14.58 -2.35 -4.54
N PHE A 394 13.35 -2.66 -4.90
CA PHE A 394 12.15 -1.98 -4.45
C PHE A 394 11.48 -2.80 -3.35
N ILE A 395 11.07 -2.13 -2.28
CA ILE A 395 10.33 -2.71 -1.17
C ILE A 395 9.02 -1.94 -1.00
N LEU A 396 7.90 -2.66 -0.96
CA LEU A 396 6.59 -2.13 -0.58
C LEU A 396 6.03 -2.94 0.59
N THR A 397 5.57 -2.28 1.64
CA THR A 397 4.95 -2.94 2.79
C THR A 397 3.67 -2.24 3.24
N SER A 398 2.83 -3.00 3.94
CA SER A 398 1.55 -2.54 4.48
C SER A 398 1.67 -1.97 5.91
N SER A 399 2.89 -1.76 6.42
CA SER A 399 3.15 -1.06 7.68
C SER A 399 4.60 -0.58 7.81
N GLY A 400 4.82 0.47 8.60
CA GLY A 400 6.17 0.93 8.94
C GLY A 400 6.95 -0.10 9.77
N GLU A 401 6.27 -0.85 10.63
CA GLU A 401 6.87 -1.93 11.41
C GLU A 401 7.48 -3.00 10.51
N SER A 402 6.72 -3.50 9.54
CA SER A 402 7.21 -4.51 8.60
C SER A 402 8.37 -3.99 7.76
N MET A 403 8.35 -2.71 7.34
CA MET A 403 9.48 -2.08 6.65
C MET A 403 10.75 -2.08 7.51
N MET A 404 10.66 -1.65 8.77
CA MET A 404 11.80 -1.65 9.68
C MET A 404 12.37 -3.05 9.91
N ARG A 405 11.51 -4.06 10.02
CA ARG A 405 11.91 -5.46 10.18
C ARG A 405 12.57 -6.03 8.93
N VAL A 406 12.12 -5.64 7.74
CA VAL A 406 12.82 -5.99 6.48
C VAL A 406 14.21 -5.36 6.46
N ILE A 407 14.33 -4.09 6.84
CA ILE A 407 15.63 -3.41 6.95
C ILE A 407 16.54 -4.12 7.98
N ASP A 408 16.00 -4.58 9.11
CA ASP A 408 16.76 -5.36 10.10
C ASP A 408 17.35 -6.64 9.51
N ARG A 409 16.59 -7.36 8.67
CA ARG A 409 17.02 -8.60 8.01
C ARG A 409 18.04 -8.36 6.89
N LEU A 410 18.04 -7.16 6.33
CA LEU A 410 18.91 -6.75 5.23
C LEU A 410 20.12 -5.92 5.68
N ALA A 411 20.24 -5.61 6.97
CA ALA A 411 21.22 -4.65 7.49
C ALA A 411 22.66 -4.92 7.02
N ASP A 412 23.06 -6.20 6.95
CA ASP A 412 24.41 -6.61 6.56
C ASP A 412 24.63 -6.58 5.02
N GLN A 413 23.56 -6.49 4.24
CA GLN A 413 23.58 -6.49 2.78
C GLN A 413 23.39 -5.08 2.19
N ILE A 414 22.85 -4.14 2.96
CA ILE A 414 22.56 -2.78 2.49
C ILE A 414 23.85 -2.00 2.27
N VAL A 415 23.98 -1.45 1.07
CA VAL A 415 25.05 -0.51 0.70
C VAL A 415 24.48 0.91 0.75
N PRO A 416 25.11 1.84 1.50
CA PRO A 416 24.61 3.20 1.72
C PRO A 416 24.60 4.08 0.46
#